data_AF-A0A8T5BMR0-F1
#
_entry.id   AF-A0A8T5BMR0-F1
#
_cell.length_a   1.000
_cell.length_b   1.000
_cell.length_c   1.000
_cell.angle_alpha   90.00
_cell.angle_beta   90.00
_cell.angle_gamma   90.00
#
_symmetry.space_group_name_H-M   'P 1'
#
loop_
_entity.id
_entity.type
_entity.pdbx_description
1 polymer ?
#
loop_
_entity_poly.entity_id
_entity_poly.type
_entity_poly.pdbx_seq_one_letter_code
_entity_poly.pdbx_strand_id
1 'polypeptide(L)' 'MYKSAFSRSRNLIICPNCGFKFDVSYARTFACAGCESAVLGSCGLIKCPNCGKEFPT' A
#
# COMPACT_ATOMS: atom_id res chain seq x y z
N MET A 1 -22.06 23.27 -10.69
CA MET A 1 -20.85 23.51 -9.86
C MET A 1 -20.78 22.45 -8.76
N TYR A 2 -20.38 21.21 -9.04
CA TYR A 2 -20.19 20.21 -7.96
C TYR A 2 -18.73 20.29 -7.48
N LYS A 3 -18.53 20.88 -6.31
CA LYS A 3 -17.30 20.74 -5.53
C LYS A 3 -17.35 19.40 -4.82
N SER A 4 -16.71 18.39 -5.38
CA SER A 4 -16.45 17.13 -4.65
C SER A 4 -14.97 17.08 -4.35
N ALA A 5 -14.59 17.65 -3.20
CA ALA A 5 -13.26 17.51 -2.64
C ALA A 5 -13.04 16.02 -2.30
N PHE A 6 -12.41 15.29 -3.23
CA PHE A 6 -11.91 13.95 -2.98
C PHE A 6 -10.82 14.07 -1.91
N SER A 7 -11.18 13.85 -0.65
CA SER A 7 -10.22 13.71 0.44
C SER A 7 -9.36 12.50 0.10
N ARG A 8 -8.23 12.75 -0.56
CA ARG A 8 -7.25 11.74 -0.96
C ARG A 8 -6.51 11.36 0.33
N SER A 9 -7.17 10.56 1.17
CA SER A 9 -6.57 9.89 2.32
C SER A 9 -5.43 9.03 1.78
N ARG A 10 -4.22 9.60 1.75
CA ARG A 10 -3.01 8.86 1.43
C ARG A 10 -2.88 7.84 2.55
N ASN A 11 -3.17 6.58 2.27
CA ASN A 11 -3.02 5.47 3.21
C ASN A 11 -1.51 5.25 3.38
N LEU A 12 -0.88 6.14 4.13
CA LEU A 12 0.54 6.13 4.42
C LEU A 12 0.76 5.22 5.61
N ILE A 13 1.46 4.12 5.40
CA ILE A 13 1.84 3.18 6.45
C ILE A 13 3.33 3.23 6.68
N ILE A 14 3.76 2.77 7.86
CA ILE A 14 5.16 2.69 8.24
C ILE A 14 5.51 1.21 8.37
N CYS A 15 6.60 0.80 7.72
CA CYS A 15 7.08 -0.57 7.85
C CYS A 15 7.53 -0.84 9.30
N PRO A 16 6.98 -1.85 9.99
CA PRO A 16 7.39 -2.18 11.36
C PRO A 16 8.83 -2.75 11.43
N ASN A 17 9.41 -3.14 10.30
CA ASN A 17 10.74 -3.75 10.25
C ASN A 17 11.86 -2.73 9.97
N CYS A 18 11.62 -1.73 9.12
CA CYS A 18 12.65 -0.77 8.71
C CYS A 18 12.26 0.71 8.90
N GLY A 19 11.03 1.00 9.35
CA GLY A 19 10.55 2.37 9.55
C GLY A 19 10.25 3.15 8.26
N PHE A 20 10.36 2.52 7.09
CA PHE A 20 10.07 3.18 5.82
C PHE A 20 8.58 3.54 5.70
N LYS A 21 8.28 4.81 5.39
CA LYS A 21 6.92 5.33 5.23
C LYS A 21 6.53 5.39 3.76
N PHE A 22 5.44 4.73 3.39
CA PHE A 22 5.01 4.63 2.00
C PHE A 22 3.48 4.51 1.88
N ASP A 23 2.95 4.78 0.69
CA ASP A 23 1.53 4.59 0.40
C ASP A 23 1.20 3.13 0.10
N VAL A 24 0.08 2.65 0.64
CA VAL A 24 -0.40 1.26 0.45
C VAL A 24 -0.55 0.92 -1.03
N SER A 25 -1.07 1.85 -1.83
CA SER A 25 -1.26 1.66 -3.27
C SER A 25 0.08 1.52 -3.98
N TYR A 26 1.07 2.35 -3.60
CA TYR A 26 2.42 2.27 -4.14
C TYR A 26 3.05 0.90 -3.84
N ALA A 27 2.97 0.42 -2.61
CA ALA A 27 3.50 -0.89 -2.26
C ALA A 27 2.77 -2.06 -2.93
N ARG A 28 1.43 -2.00 -3.09
CA ARG A 28 0.71 -3.03 -3.85
C ARG A 28 1.13 -3.06 -5.32
N THR A 29 1.37 -1.90 -5.91
CA THR A 29 1.76 -1.79 -7.33
C THR A 29 3.21 -2.25 -7.55
N PHE A 30 4.13 -1.91 -6.66
CA PHE A 30 5.56 -2.19 -6.83
C PHE A 30 6.04 -3.46 -6.11
N ALA A 31 5.64 -3.66 -4.86
CA ALA A 31 6.14 -4.76 -4.04
C ALA A 31 5.34 -6.05 -4.23
N CYS A 32 4.05 -5.96 -4.51
CA CYS A 32 3.21 -7.10 -4.90
C CYS A 32 3.04 -7.21 -6.43
N ALA A 33 3.94 -6.59 -7.22
CA ALA A 33 3.91 -6.68 -8.67
C ALA A 33 3.90 -8.17 -9.10
N GLY A 34 2.80 -8.61 -9.72
CA GLY A 34 2.58 -10.00 -10.13
C GLY A 34 1.62 -10.81 -9.26
N CYS A 35 1.11 -10.26 -8.15
CA CYS A 35 0.07 -10.90 -7.35
C CYS A 35 -1.30 -10.28 -7.66
N GLU A 36 -2.13 -11.00 -8.42
CA GLU A 36 -3.47 -10.55 -8.84
C GLU A 36 -4.36 -10.21 -7.63
N SER A 37 -4.23 -10.98 -6.55
CA SER A 37 -4.95 -10.75 -5.28
C SER A 37 -4.59 -9.42 -4.61
N ALA A 38 -3.36 -8.92 -4.81
CA ALA A 38 -2.95 -7.62 -4.28
C ALA A 38 -3.52 -6.46 -5.09
N VAL A 39 -3.71 -6.65 -6.40
CA VAL A 39 -4.33 -5.67 -7.31
C VAL A 39 -5.84 -5.59 -7.07
N LEU A 40 -6.50 -6.73 -6.88
CA LEU A 40 -7.93 -6.82 -6.60
C LEU A 40 -8.30 -6.38 -5.17
N GLY A 41 -7.32 -6.08 -4.32
CA GLY A 41 -7.52 -5.59 -2.96
C GLY A 41 -8.03 -6.64 -1.97
N SER A 42 -8.14 -7.91 -2.39
CA SER A 42 -8.49 -9.05 -1.55
C SER A 42 -7.31 -9.57 -0.73
N CYS A 43 -6.09 -9.09 -1.01
CA CYS A 43 -4.92 -9.36 -0.19
C CYS A 43 -4.88 -8.43 1.04
N GLY A 44 -5.10 -8.99 2.23
CA GLY A 44 -4.94 -8.29 3.51
C GLY A 44 -3.48 -8.05 3.92
N LEU A 45 -2.52 -8.42 3.08
CA LEU A 45 -1.10 -8.25 3.30
C LEU A 45 -0.53 -7.15 2.42
N ILE A 46 0.57 -6.58 2.89
CA ILE A 46 1.37 -5.61 2.17
C ILE A 46 2.85 -5.93 2.32
N LYS A 47 3.59 -5.77 1.23
CA LYS A 47 5.04 -5.95 1.20
C LYS A 47 5.73 -4.60 1.21
N CYS A 48 6.69 -4.42 2.12
CA CYS A 48 7.49 -3.20 2.15
C CYS A 48 8.37 -3.12 0.89
N PRO A 49 8.30 -2.05 0.09
CA PRO A 49 9.14 -1.89 -1.11
C PRO A 49 10.62 -1.65 -0.77
N ASN A 50 10.94 -1.26 0.47
CA ASN A 50 12.32 -0.97 0.90
C ASN A 50 13.05 -2.22 1.43
N CYS A 51 12.42 -3.00 2.32
CA CYS A 51 13.06 -4.18 2.93
C CYS A 51 12.44 -5.52 2.53
N GLY A 52 11.34 -5.53 1.78
CA GLY A 52 10.67 -6.75 1.34
C GLY A 52 9.85 -7.48 2.41
N LYS A 53 9.76 -6.97 3.64
CA LYS A 53 8.94 -7.54 4.72
C LYS A 53 7.46 -7.53 4.35
N GLU A 54 6.79 -8.67 4.45
CA GLU A 54 5.34 -8.81 4.32
C GLU A 54 4.67 -8.71 5.69
N PHE A 55 3.59 -7.94 5.78
CA PHE A 55 2.84 -7.71 7.02
C PHE A 55 1.38 -7.33 6.73
N PRO A 56 0.44 -7.53 7.66
CA PRO A 56 -0.96 -7.13 7.47
C PRO A 56 -1.10 -5.61 7.38
N THR A 57 -2.01 -5.15 6.51
CA THR A 57 -2.31 -3.71 6.32
C THR A 57 -3.42 -3.25 7.24
#